data_AF-A0A7D9D206-F1
#
_entry.id   AF-A0A7D9D206-F1
#
_cell.length_a   1.000
_cell.length_b   1.000
_cell.length_c   1.000
_cell.angle_alpha   90.00
_cell.angle_beta   90.00
_cell.angle_gamma   90.00
#
_symmetry.space_group_name_H-M   'P 1'
#
loop_
_entity.id
_entity.type
_entity.pdbx_description
1 polymer ?
#
loop_
_entity_poly.entity_id
_entity_poly.type
_entity_poly.pdbx_seq_one_letter_code
_entity_poly.pdbx_strand_id
1 'polypeptide(L)'
;MAKSTPDFSIKVSGIKGLCPAGEVHAKKVIAEKRIPVLSCEGPCIRGEIARLAANIVADEAPYARACYAETFLVPHSSMTAWVKGAEKVVVIDGCFLKCIGRIAENVIDKEKITWIDTNPIHNYKYLDVMLYTDVPEDARNDVARKVADKILEKLRKDQG
;
A
#
# COMPACT_ATOMS: atom_id res chain seq x y z
N MET A 1 -25.53 5.09 16.87
CA MET A 1 -24.32 5.80 16.41
C MET A 1 -24.37 5.94 14.91
N ALA A 2 -23.83 7.02 14.35
CA ALA A 2 -23.75 7.20 12.90
C ALA A 2 -22.90 6.07 12.28
N LYS A 3 -23.35 5.51 11.15
CA LYS A 3 -22.66 4.44 10.41
C LYS A 3 -21.78 4.97 9.26
N SER A 4 -21.66 6.28 9.16
CA SER A 4 -20.89 6.98 8.13
C SER A 4 -20.31 8.27 8.69
N THR A 5 -19.26 8.75 8.04
CA THR A 5 -18.59 10.02 8.36
C THR A 5 -18.50 10.81 7.06
N PRO A 6 -18.99 12.08 7.00
CA PRO A 6 -18.74 12.93 5.86
C PRO A 6 -17.24 13.23 5.72
N ASP A 7 -16.82 13.75 4.58
CA ASP A 7 -15.43 14.15 4.38
C ASP A 7 -15.01 15.17 5.45
N PHE A 8 -13.80 14.99 5.98
CA PHE A 8 -13.23 15.85 7.00
C PHE A 8 -11.72 15.97 6.82
N SER A 9 -11.13 16.99 7.44
CA SER A 9 -9.68 17.24 7.41
C SER A 9 -9.07 17.10 8.79
N ILE A 10 -7.85 16.58 8.83
CA ILE A 10 -7.01 16.54 10.03
C ILE A 10 -5.84 17.50 9.82
N LYS A 11 -5.58 18.36 10.81
CA LYS A 11 -4.37 19.20 10.80
C LYS A 11 -3.19 18.37 11.30
N VAL A 12 -2.19 18.19 10.45
CA VAL A 12 -0.94 17.49 10.78
C VAL A 12 0.14 18.53 11.10
N SER A 13 0.91 18.31 12.17
CA SER A 13 2.06 19.17 12.49
C SER A 13 3.14 19.05 11.41
N GLY A 14 3.74 20.18 11.03
CA GLY A 14 4.89 20.17 10.13
C GLY A 14 6.12 19.50 10.76
N ILE A 15 7.03 19.05 9.90
CA ILE A 15 8.30 18.43 10.30
C ILE A 15 9.48 19.14 9.62
N LYS A 16 10.62 19.18 10.32
CA LYS A 16 11.91 19.55 9.73
C LYS A 16 12.73 18.27 9.52
N GLY A 17 13.34 18.13 8.36
CA GLY A 17 14.16 16.97 8.02
C GLY A 17 13.45 15.96 7.11
N LEU A 18 14.13 14.83 6.90
CA LEU A 18 13.79 13.75 5.97
C LEU A 18 14.21 12.42 6.59
N CYS A 19 13.58 11.31 6.19
CA CYS A 19 14.07 9.98 6.56
C CYS A 19 15.31 9.64 5.72
N PRO A 20 16.51 9.43 6.31
CA PRO A 20 17.70 9.14 5.51
C PRO A 20 17.56 7.86 4.67
N ALA A 21 16.93 6.82 5.24
CA ALA A 21 16.67 5.57 4.52
C ALA A 21 15.67 5.78 3.37
N GLY A 22 14.61 6.56 3.61
CA GLY A 22 13.61 6.92 2.61
C GLY A 22 14.22 7.68 1.43
N GLU A 23 15.10 8.64 1.70
CA GLU A 23 15.79 9.43 0.68
C GLU A 23 16.70 8.58 -0.22
N VAL A 24 17.51 7.70 0.36
CA VAL A 24 18.39 6.80 -0.39
C VAL A 24 17.58 5.84 -1.25
N HIS A 25 16.55 5.23 -0.65
CA HIS A 25 15.68 4.27 -1.33
C HIS A 25 14.92 4.94 -2.48
N ALA A 26 14.21 6.04 -2.21
CA ALA A 26 13.39 6.74 -3.19
C ALA A 26 14.20 7.22 -4.40
N LYS A 27 15.39 7.80 -4.19
CA LYS A 27 16.25 8.25 -5.29
C LYS A 27 16.70 7.10 -6.18
N LYS A 28 17.05 5.95 -5.59
CA LYS A 28 17.41 4.74 -6.34
C LYS A 28 16.24 4.26 -7.20
N VAL A 29 15.07 4.08 -6.61
CA VAL A 29 13.90 3.52 -7.32
C VAL A 29 13.31 4.50 -8.35
N ILE A 30 13.46 5.81 -8.16
CA ILE A 30 13.18 6.83 -9.20
C ILE A 30 14.11 6.60 -10.40
N ALA A 31 15.42 6.49 -10.19
CA ALA A 31 16.39 6.30 -11.25
C ALA A 31 16.15 4.98 -12.03
N GLU A 32 15.72 3.94 -11.33
CA GLU A 32 15.32 2.65 -11.91
C GLU A 32 13.91 2.63 -12.50
N LYS A 33 13.16 3.75 -12.44
CA LYS A 33 11.77 3.89 -12.90
C LYS A 33 10.83 2.82 -12.31
N ARG A 34 11.00 2.49 -11.03
CA ARG A 34 10.16 1.50 -10.35
C ARG A 34 8.76 2.05 -10.08
N ILE A 35 7.79 1.15 -10.08
CA ILE A 35 6.39 1.40 -9.74
C ILE A 35 6.23 1.31 -8.21
N PRO A 36 5.83 2.38 -7.52
CA PRO A 36 5.61 2.36 -6.08
C PRO A 36 4.42 1.48 -5.69
N VAL A 37 4.62 0.71 -4.62
CA VAL A 37 3.61 -0.13 -3.98
C VAL A 37 3.40 0.34 -2.55
N LEU A 38 2.20 0.85 -2.27
CA LEU A 38 1.68 1.19 -0.95
C LEU A 38 0.79 0.05 -0.44
N SER A 39 0.74 -0.18 0.88
CA SER A 39 -0.16 -1.19 1.46
C SER A 39 -0.71 -0.80 2.81
N CYS A 40 -1.81 -1.42 3.20
CA CYS A 40 -2.35 -1.34 4.55
C CYS A 40 -1.28 -1.69 5.60
N GLU A 41 -1.10 -0.82 6.59
CA GLU A 41 -0.20 -1.03 7.74
C GLU A 41 -0.98 -1.16 9.06
N GLY A 42 -2.28 -1.45 8.98
CA GLY A 42 -3.12 -1.65 10.17
C GLY A 42 -2.78 -2.97 10.89
N PRO A 43 -2.97 -3.06 12.21
CA PRO A 43 -2.52 -4.20 13.01
C PRO A 43 -3.34 -5.49 12.81
N CYS A 44 -4.45 -5.41 12.08
CA CYS A 44 -5.32 -6.55 11.91
C CYS A 44 -4.73 -7.58 10.92
N ILE A 45 -5.12 -8.84 11.01
CA ILE A 45 -4.67 -9.91 10.09
C ILE A 45 -4.87 -9.55 8.61
N ARG A 46 -5.94 -8.84 8.27
CA ARG A 46 -6.19 -8.38 6.90
C ARG A 46 -5.16 -7.36 6.43
N GLY A 47 -4.75 -6.46 7.32
CA GLY A 47 -3.65 -5.53 7.09
C GLY A 47 -2.31 -6.27 6.97
N GLU A 48 -2.07 -7.25 7.83
CA GLU A 48 -0.86 -8.08 7.79
C GLU A 48 -0.72 -8.84 6.46
N ILE A 49 -1.80 -9.48 5.98
CA ILE A 49 -1.81 -10.17 4.68
C ILE A 49 -1.52 -9.18 3.54
N ALA A 50 -2.16 -8.00 3.55
CA ALA A 50 -1.91 -6.96 2.55
C ALA A 50 -0.46 -6.47 2.58
N ARG A 51 0.13 -6.27 3.76
CA ARG A 51 1.51 -5.86 3.97
C ARG A 51 2.51 -6.91 3.44
N LEU A 52 2.33 -8.17 3.82
CA LEU A 52 3.16 -9.29 3.36
C LEU A 52 3.04 -9.48 1.85
N ALA A 53 1.83 -9.46 1.30
CA ALA A 53 1.61 -9.57 -0.13
C ALA A 53 2.28 -8.40 -0.89
N ALA A 54 2.22 -7.18 -0.35
CA ALA A 54 2.85 -6.02 -0.97
C ALA A 54 4.38 -6.09 -0.97
N ASN A 55 5.01 -6.68 0.07
CA ASN A 55 6.44 -6.94 0.07
C ASN A 55 6.81 -7.90 -1.06
N ILE A 56 6.07 -9.00 -1.18
CA ILE A 56 6.27 -9.99 -2.25
C ILE A 56 6.12 -9.34 -3.64
N VAL A 57 5.05 -8.56 -3.85
CA VAL A 57 4.82 -7.86 -5.13
C VAL A 57 5.98 -6.91 -5.44
N ALA A 58 6.50 -6.22 -4.44
CA ALA A 58 7.58 -5.26 -4.60
C ALA A 58 8.97 -5.88 -4.84
N ASP A 59 9.16 -7.17 -4.54
CA ASP A 59 10.39 -7.89 -4.89
C ASP A 59 10.48 -8.18 -6.40
N GLU A 60 9.33 -8.17 -7.10
CA GLU A 60 9.25 -8.39 -8.54
C GLU A 60 9.42 -7.07 -9.32
N ALA A 61 10.28 -7.08 -10.34
CA ALA A 61 10.40 -5.92 -11.23
C ALA A 61 9.10 -5.73 -12.06
N PRO A 62 8.66 -4.49 -12.32
CA PRO A 62 9.31 -3.22 -11.99
C PRO A 62 8.83 -2.58 -10.66
N TYR A 63 8.28 -3.33 -9.72
CA TYR A 63 7.70 -2.79 -8.49
C TYR A 63 8.75 -2.49 -7.42
N ALA A 64 8.39 -1.64 -6.45
CA ALA A 64 9.16 -1.41 -5.22
C ALA A 64 8.26 -0.85 -4.10
N ARG A 65 8.62 -1.11 -2.83
CA ARG A 65 7.85 -0.62 -1.67
C ARG A 65 8.01 0.90 -1.49
N ALA A 66 6.90 1.57 -1.18
CA ALA A 66 6.87 2.97 -0.77
C ALA A 66 6.43 3.10 0.69
N CYS A 67 7.07 3.98 1.45
CA CYS A 67 6.66 4.32 2.81
C CYS A 67 5.43 5.23 2.76
N TYR A 68 4.26 4.74 3.17
CA TYR A 68 3.03 5.54 3.10
C TYR A 68 3.09 6.79 4.00
N ALA A 69 3.67 6.66 5.20
CA ALA A 69 3.74 7.78 6.16
C ALA A 69 4.61 8.91 5.62
N GLU A 70 5.80 8.60 5.09
CA GLU A 70 6.66 9.61 4.48
C GLU A 70 6.01 10.22 3.23
N THR A 71 5.37 9.38 2.41
CA THR A 71 4.64 9.82 1.21
C THR A 71 3.58 10.88 1.52
N PHE A 72 2.79 10.70 2.58
CA PHE A 72 1.64 11.57 2.87
C PHE A 72 1.91 12.66 3.91
N LEU A 73 2.87 12.45 4.81
CA LEU A 73 3.12 13.38 5.93
C LEU A 73 4.41 14.21 5.75
N VAL A 74 5.23 13.91 4.73
CA VAL A 74 6.50 14.62 4.46
C VAL A 74 6.54 15.04 2.98
N PRO A 75 5.74 16.04 2.56
CA PRO A 75 5.50 16.35 1.15
C PRO A 75 6.73 16.81 0.37
N HIS A 76 7.79 17.25 1.06
CA HIS A 76 9.07 17.66 0.49
C HIS A 76 10.09 16.50 0.38
N SER A 77 9.70 15.27 0.70
CA SER A 77 10.57 14.08 0.60
C SER A 77 10.70 13.56 -0.83
N SER A 78 11.81 12.88 -1.10
CA SER A 78 12.00 12.11 -2.33
C SER A 78 10.99 10.98 -2.45
N MET A 79 10.51 10.42 -1.33
CA MET A 79 9.46 9.40 -1.32
C MET A 79 8.14 9.94 -1.90
N THR A 80 7.70 11.13 -1.44
CA THR A 80 6.53 11.80 -2.01
C THR A 80 6.75 12.15 -3.48
N ALA A 81 7.93 12.67 -3.83
CA ALA A 81 8.26 13.01 -5.21
C ALA A 81 8.19 11.78 -6.13
N TRP A 82 8.72 10.63 -5.69
CA TRP A 82 8.63 9.37 -6.42
C TRP A 82 7.18 8.95 -6.67
N VAL A 83 6.37 8.90 -5.60
CA VAL A 83 4.99 8.41 -5.69
C VAL A 83 4.13 9.32 -6.56
N LYS A 84 4.27 10.65 -6.45
CA LYS A 84 3.51 11.61 -7.28
C LYS A 84 3.97 11.63 -8.75
N GLY A 85 5.28 11.43 -8.96
CA GLY A 85 5.91 11.46 -10.29
C GLY A 85 5.78 10.16 -11.08
N ALA A 86 5.44 9.04 -10.43
CA ALA A 86 5.27 7.75 -11.10
C ALA A 86 4.06 7.75 -12.05
N GLU A 87 4.18 7.05 -13.18
CA GLU A 87 3.08 6.88 -14.14
C GLU A 87 1.96 5.97 -13.60
N LYS A 88 2.31 5.07 -12.67
CA LYS A 88 1.42 4.12 -12.02
C LYS A 88 1.81 3.98 -10.56
N VAL A 89 0.83 3.83 -9.68
CA VAL A 89 1.01 3.54 -8.26
C VAL A 89 0.08 2.39 -7.88
N VAL A 90 0.61 1.36 -7.22
CA VAL A 90 -0.20 0.24 -6.72
C VAL A 90 -0.54 0.49 -5.26
N VAL A 91 -1.82 0.40 -4.90
CA VAL A 91 -2.30 0.55 -3.52
C VAL A 91 -3.03 -0.71 -3.11
N ILE A 92 -2.49 -1.44 -2.12
CA ILE A 92 -3.01 -2.72 -1.64
C ILE A 92 -3.64 -2.51 -0.26
N ASP A 93 -4.96 -2.35 -0.21
CA ASP A 93 -5.69 -2.25 1.04
C ASP A 93 -6.16 -3.63 1.52
N GLY A 94 -6.07 -3.86 2.84
CA GLY A 94 -6.56 -5.07 3.48
C GLY A 94 -8.08 -5.09 3.68
N CYS A 95 -8.79 -3.97 3.45
CA CYS A 95 -10.24 -3.94 3.62
C CYS A 95 -10.98 -2.85 2.86
N PHE A 96 -12.31 -3.02 2.81
CA PHE A 96 -13.27 -2.13 2.17
C PHE A 96 -13.24 -0.67 2.66
N LEU A 97 -12.61 -0.39 3.81
CA LEU A 97 -12.45 0.98 4.30
C LEU A 97 -11.49 1.82 3.44
N LYS A 98 -10.67 1.17 2.60
CA LYS A 98 -9.73 1.83 1.67
C LYS A 98 -8.89 2.93 2.34
N CYS A 99 -8.38 2.68 3.54
CA CYS A 99 -7.80 3.74 4.35
C CYS A 99 -6.66 4.45 3.61
N ILE A 100 -5.78 3.68 2.97
CA ILE A 100 -4.69 4.25 2.20
C ILE A 100 -5.17 4.69 0.83
N GLY A 101 -6.07 3.94 0.17
CA GLY A 101 -6.67 4.36 -1.09
C GLY A 101 -7.29 5.76 -1.03
N ARG A 102 -8.08 6.06 0.00
CA ARG A 102 -8.72 7.37 0.19
C ARG A 102 -7.71 8.49 0.42
N ILE A 103 -6.62 8.23 1.16
CA ILE A 103 -5.55 9.22 1.35
C ILE A 103 -4.80 9.43 0.03
N ALA A 104 -4.49 8.34 -0.68
CA ALA A 104 -3.76 8.36 -1.95
C ALA A 104 -4.49 9.19 -3.02
N GLU A 105 -5.81 9.07 -3.14
CA GLU A 105 -6.64 9.84 -4.09
C GLU A 105 -6.57 11.37 -3.87
N ASN A 106 -6.13 11.82 -2.70
CA ASN A 106 -5.96 13.25 -2.39
C ASN A 106 -4.53 13.77 -2.66
N VAL A 107 -3.59 12.89 -2.99
CA VAL A 107 -2.16 13.21 -3.17
C VAL A 107 -1.65 12.82 -4.56
N ILE A 108 -2.28 11.82 -5.17
CA ILE A 108 -1.89 11.18 -6.44
C ILE A 108 -3.09 11.26 -7.38
N ASP A 109 -2.83 11.56 -8.66
CA ASP A 109 -3.88 11.56 -9.69
C ASP A 109 -4.56 10.19 -9.74
N LYS A 110 -5.90 10.18 -9.69
CA LYS A 110 -6.69 8.97 -9.52
C LYS A 110 -6.44 7.95 -10.62
N GLU A 111 -6.16 8.43 -11.83
CA GLU A 111 -5.91 7.65 -13.04
C GLU A 111 -4.61 6.84 -12.94
N LYS A 112 -3.67 7.28 -12.10
CA LYS A 112 -2.41 6.57 -11.84
C LYS A 112 -2.57 5.45 -10.80
N ILE A 113 -3.65 5.44 -10.02
CA ILE A 113 -3.83 4.53 -8.89
C ILE A 113 -4.45 3.22 -9.35
N THR A 114 -3.70 2.13 -9.22
CA THR A 114 -4.23 0.76 -9.25
C THR A 114 -4.54 0.30 -7.84
N TRP A 115 -5.78 0.48 -7.43
CA TRP A 115 -6.26 0.08 -6.10
C TRP A 115 -6.69 -1.39 -6.05
N ILE A 116 -6.34 -2.09 -4.98
CA ILE A 116 -6.58 -3.52 -4.77
C ILE A 116 -7.11 -3.76 -3.36
N ASP A 117 -8.25 -4.46 -3.24
CA ASP A 117 -8.74 -5.06 -1.99
C ASP A 117 -8.26 -6.51 -1.92
N THR A 118 -7.64 -6.91 -0.82
CA THR A 118 -7.18 -8.29 -0.65
C THR A 118 -8.28 -9.25 -0.18
N ASN A 119 -9.37 -8.78 0.45
CA ASN A 119 -10.38 -9.70 1.02
C ASN A 119 -11.01 -10.64 0.00
N PRO A 120 -11.44 -10.18 -1.20
CA PRO A 120 -12.02 -11.08 -2.19
C PRO A 120 -11.02 -12.14 -2.65
N ILE A 121 -9.72 -11.83 -2.65
CA ILE A 121 -8.65 -12.71 -3.17
C ILE A 121 -8.45 -13.92 -2.25
N HIS A 122 -8.60 -13.74 -0.94
CA HIS A 122 -8.54 -14.83 0.05
C HIS A 122 -9.92 -15.23 0.58
N ASN A 123 -10.96 -15.07 -0.23
CA ASN A 123 -12.33 -15.51 0.04
C ASN A 123 -12.88 -15.06 1.40
N TYR A 124 -12.55 -13.85 1.83
CA TYR A 124 -13.07 -13.27 3.08
C TYR A 124 -12.78 -14.10 4.35
N LYS A 125 -11.76 -14.97 4.32
CA LYS A 125 -11.43 -15.93 5.39
C LYS A 125 -11.29 -15.34 6.80
N TYR A 126 -10.89 -14.07 6.94
CA TYR A 126 -10.50 -13.45 8.21
C TYR A 126 -11.28 -12.16 8.50
N LEU A 127 -12.57 -12.12 8.18
CA LEU A 127 -13.37 -10.90 8.34
C LEU A 127 -13.55 -10.45 9.80
N ASP A 128 -13.57 -11.39 10.73
CA ASP A 128 -13.85 -11.21 12.16
C ASP A 128 -12.61 -11.40 13.06
N VAL A 129 -11.46 -11.74 12.47
CA VAL A 129 -10.20 -11.88 13.21
C VAL A 129 -9.49 -10.53 13.25
N MET A 130 -9.16 -10.08 14.46
CA MET A 130 -8.39 -8.85 14.64
C MET A 130 -6.90 -9.15 14.61
N LEU A 131 -6.34 -9.76 15.65
CA LEU A 131 -4.89 -9.83 15.80
C LEU A 131 -4.28 -10.80 14.80
N TYR A 132 -3.20 -10.39 14.13
CA TYR A 132 -2.47 -11.26 13.23
C TYR A 132 -1.89 -12.49 13.96
N THR A 133 -1.60 -12.38 15.26
CA THR A 133 -1.12 -13.48 16.10
C THR A 133 -2.14 -14.58 16.32
N ASP A 134 -3.44 -14.31 16.09
CA ASP A 134 -4.50 -15.32 16.18
C ASP A 134 -4.51 -16.26 14.96
N VAL A 135 -3.66 -15.98 13.96
CA VAL A 135 -3.44 -16.83 12.79
C VAL A 135 -1.99 -17.31 12.78
N PRO A 136 -1.75 -18.64 12.66
CA PRO A 136 -0.40 -19.21 12.53
C PRO A 136 0.41 -18.56 11.41
N GLU A 137 1.70 -18.33 11.65
CA GLU A 137 2.57 -17.57 10.73
C GLU A 137 2.66 -18.17 9.34
N ASP A 138 2.82 -19.49 9.25
CA ASP A 138 2.79 -20.27 8.02
C ASP A 138 1.47 -20.02 7.24
N ALA A 139 0.33 -20.07 7.92
CA ALA A 139 -0.96 -19.79 7.32
C ALA A 139 -1.10 -18.33 6.84
N ARG A 140 -0.48 -17.36 7.52
CA ARG A 140 -0.43 -15.95 7.06
C ARG A 140 0.40 -15.81 5.80
N ASN A 141 1.61 -16.39 5.81
CA ASN A 141 2.56 -16.34 4.71
C ASN A 141 2.01 -17.04 3.45
N ASP A 142 1.36 -18.19 3.61
CA ASP A 142 0.72 -18.92 2.51
C ASP A 142 -0.41 -18.12 1.86
N VAL A 143 -1.23 -17.46 2.67
CA VAL A 143 -2.31 -16.60 2.15
C VAL A 143 -1.72 -15.38 1.47
N ALA A 144 -0.72 -14.72 2.08
CA ALA A 144 -0.06 -13.56 1.49
C ALA A 144 0.60 -13.87 0.14
N ARG A 145 1.25 -15.05 -0.01
CA ARG A 145 1.77 -15.54 -1.29
C ARG A 145 0.68 -15.65 -2.34
N LYS A 146 -0.42 -16.36 -2.04
CA LYS A 146 -1.56 -16.52 -2.96
C LYS A 146 -2.17 -15.18 -3.37
N VAL A 147 -2.26 -14.24 -2.42
CA VAL A 147 -2.73 -12.87 -2.68
C VAL A 147 -1.77 -12.16 -3.63
N ALA A 148 -0.47 -12.18 -3.35
CA ALA A 148 0.55 -11.55 -4.20
C ALA A 148 0.55 -12.12 -5.62
N ASP A 149 0.46 -13.44 -5.79
CA ASP A 149 0.43 -14.09 -7.10
C ASP A 149 -0.76 -13.59 -7.94
N LYS A 150 -1.93 -13.42 -7.31
CA LYS A 150 -3.13 -12.87 -7.98
C LYS A 150 -3.02 -11.39 -8.31
N ILE A 151 -2.35 -10.62 -7.45
CA ILE A 151 -2.05 -9.22 -7.73
C ILE A 151 -1.12 -9.11 -8.93
N LEU A 152 -0.02 -9.86 -8.95
CA LEU A 152 0.92 -9.88 -10.07
C LEU A 152 0.27 -10.35 -11.38
N GLU A 153 -0.61 -11.37 -11.31
CA GLU A 153 -1.41 -11.82 -12.46
C GLU A 153 -2.27 -10.68 -13.03
N LYS A 154 -2.97 -9.93 -12.17
CA LYS A 154 -3.77 -8.77 -12.56
C LYS A 154 -2.90 -7.67 -13.16
N LEU A 155 -1.80 -7.32 -12.50
CA LEU A 155 -0.93 -6.23 -12.94
C LEU A 155 -0.25 -6.49 -14.29
N ARG A 156 0.05 -7.75 -14.63
CA ARG A 156 0.55 -8.14 -15.96
C ARG A 156 -0.52 -7.99 -17.04
N LYS A 157 -1.77 -8.33 -16.75
CA LYS A 157 -2.89 -8.17 -17.70
C LYS A 157 -3.17 -6.71 -18.00
N ASP A 158 -3.01 -5.83 -17.01
CA ASP A 158 -3.21 -4.38 -17.17
C ASP A 158 -2.06 -3.69 -17.95
N GLN A 159 -1.01 -4.43 -18.37
CA GLN A 159 0.11 -3.93 -19.17
C GLN A 159 0.06 -4.34 -20.66
N GLY A 160 -0.90 -5.18 -21.04
CA GLY A 160 -1.15 -5.61 -22.44
C GLY A 160 -2.44 -5.01 -22.97
#